data_AF-A0A538Q1V6-F1
#
_entry.id   AF-A0A538Q1V6-F1
#
_cell.length_a   1.000
_cell.length_b   1.000
_cell.length_c   1.000
_cell.angle_alpha   90.00
_cell.angle_beta   90.00
_cell.angle_gamma   90.00
#
_symmetry.space_group_name_H-M   'P 1'
#
loop_
_entity.id
_entity.type
_entity.pdbx_description
1 polymer ?
#
loop_
_entity_poly.entity_id
_entity_poly.type
_entity_poly.pdbx_seq_one_letter_code
_entity_poly.pdbx_strand_id
1 'polypeptide(L)'
;MPIDPPGVPRAAGWWVGVIGILALMVMIAIITMRNATHPTGYRCWHRPGPWTYPTDAIVTWLSIMATEALAIGLVLRWRTTMSLVNRSLILGVVMFLGLYILAPMSMNAGTPVAEQGIWMVAATAWLFVFAIALTIVNLVQRGRRRVAV
;
A
#
# COMPACT_ATOMS: atom_id res chain seq x y z
N MET A 1 5.23 -41.42 -10.64
CA MET A 1 5.55 -40.00 -10.90
C MET A 1 4.84 -39.18 -9.83
N PRO A 2 5.51 -38.26 -9.12
CA PRO A 2 4.81 -37.33 -8.24
C PRO A 2 3.86 -36.52 -9.11
N ILE A 3 2.56 -36.56 -8.81
CA ILE A 3 1.56 -35.74 -9.46
C ILE A 3 1.80 -34.34 -8.91
N ASP A 4 2.33 -33.43 -9.73
CA ASP A 4 2.40 -32.02 -9.38
C ASP A 4 1.00 -31.58 -8.91
N PRO A 5 0.87 -31.01 -7.70
CA PRO A 5 -0.44 -30.55 -7.25
C PRO A 5 -0.97 -29.55 -8.28
N PRO A 6 -2.29 -29.59 -8.60
CA PRO A 6 -2.87 -28.74 -9.65
C PRO A 6 -2.43 -27.30 -9.41
N GLY A 7 -1.55 -26.81 -10.28
CA GLY A 7 -0.86 -25.54 -10.09
C GLY A 7 -1.90 -24.44 -10.07
N VAL A 8 -2.16 -23.89 -8.87
CA VAL A 8 -3.17 -22.85 -8.69
C VAL A 8 -2.85 -21.71 -9.66
N PRO A 9 -3.74 -21.40 -10.63
CA PRO A 9 -3.45 -20.42 -11.65
C PRO A 9 -3.24 -19.05 -11.00
N ARG A 10 -2.28 -18.28 -11.52
CA ARG A 10 -2.03 -16.92 -11.03
C ARG A 10 -3.26 -16.07 -11.37
N ALA A 11 -3.77 -15.33 -10.39
CA ALA A 11 -4.93 -14.48 -10.61
C ALA A 11 -4.61 -13.39 -11.65
N ALA A 12 -5.36 -13.36 -12.75
CA ALA A 12 -5.20 -12.38 -13.82
C ALA A 12 -5.43 -10.95 -13.27
N GLY A 13 -4.57 -10.00 -13.67
CA GLY A 13 -4.68 -8.60 -13.25
C GLY A 13 -3.95 -8.22 -11.96
N TRP A 14 -3.26 -9.14 -11.27
CA TRP A 14 -2.47 -8.85 -10.06
C TRP A 14 -1.47 -7.69 -10.24
N TRP A 15 -0.87 -7.58 -11.43
CA TRP A 15 0.12 -6.57 -11.78
C TRP A 15 -0.46 -5.15 -11.73
N VAL A 16 -1.76 -4.96 -12.02
CA VAL A 16 -2.41 -3.64 -11.97
C VAL A 16 -2.42 -3.10 -10.54
N GLY A 17 -2.75 -3.96 -9.57
CA GLY A 17 -2.72 -3.61 -8.15
C GLY A 17 -1.32 -3.21 -7.69
N VAL A 18 -0.29 -3.96 -8.12
CA VAL A 18 1.12 -3.68 -7.80
C VAL A 18 1.60 -2.37 -8.40
N ILE A 19 1.32 -2.12 -9.68
CA ILE A 19 1.73 -0.87 -10.35
C ILE A 19 1.11 0.34 -9.67
N GLY A 20 -0.16 0.29 -9.27
CA GLY A 20 -0.79 1.40 -8.56
C GLY A 20 -0.17 1.68 -7.19
N ILE A 21 0.18 0.63 -6.43
CA ILE A 21 0.90 0.79 -5.16
C ILE A 21 2.28 1.43 -5.38
N LEU A 22 3.02 0.99 -6.40
CA LEU A 22 4.32 1.58 -6.73
C LEU A 22 4.19 3.04 -7.17
N ALA A 23 3.18 3.38 -7.97
CA ALA A 23 2.92 4.76 -8.38
C ALA A 23 2.62 5.67 -7.18
N LEU A 24 1.78 5.20 -6.24
CA LEU A 24 1.50 5.91 -4.99
C LEU A 24 2.74 6.09 -4.13
N MET A 25 3.59 5.06 -4.04
CA MET A 25 4.83 5.08 -3.27
C MET A 25 5.77 6.16 -3.80
N VAL A 26 5.95 6.22 -5.13
CA VAL A 26 6.78 7.24 -5.79
C VAL A 26 6.22 8.64 -5.56
N MET A 27 4.91 8.83 -5.71
CA MET A 27 4.26 10.13 -5.48
C MET A 27 4.49 10.63 -4.05
N ILE A 28 4.26 9.77 -3.05
CA ILE A 28 4.42 10.13 -1.64
C ILE A 28 5.88 10.39 -1.31
N ALA A 29 6.81 9.57 -1.82
CA ALA A 29 8.25 9.81 -1.65
C ALA A 29 8.67 11.20 -2.15
N ILE A 30 8.18 11.63 -3.31
CA ILE A 30 8.46 12.97 -3.86
C ILE A 30 7.89 14.07 -2.93
N ILE A 31 6.65 13.91 -2.46
CA ILE A 31 6.02 14.87 -1.56
C ILE A 31 6.79 14.96 -0.24
N THR A 32 7.19 13.83 0.34
CA THR A 32 7.98 13.78 1.58
C THR A 32 9.33 14.48 1.40
N MET A 33 10.06 14.20 0.32
CA MET A 33 11.35 14.85 0.04
C MET A 33 11.19 16.36 -0.14
N ARG A 34 10.14 16.80 -0.84
CA ARG A 34 9.82 18.23 -1.04
C ARG A 34 9.43 18.91 0.27
N ASN A 35 8.65 18.27 1.13
CA ASN A 35 8.24 18.85 2.41
C ASN A 35 9.42 18.96 3.38
N ALA A 36 10.40 18.05 3.29
CA ALA A 36 11.62 18.08 4.09
C ALA A 36 12.61 19.20 3.73
N THR A 37 12.43 19.90 2.61
CA THR A 37 13.29 21.07 2.30
C THR A 37 12.91 22.30 3.10
N HIS A 38 11.74 22.33 3.74
CA HIS A 38 11.25 23.49 4.47
C HIS A 38 10.91 23.16 5.94
N PRO A 39 11.33 24.00 6.91
CA PRO A 39 11.05 23.79 8.33
C PRO A 39 9.54 23.85 8.66
N THR A 40 8.72 24.47 7.80
CA THR A 40 7.26 24.52 7.96
C THR A 40 6.60 23.15 7.86
N GLY A 41 7.19 22.20 7.12
CA GLY A 41 6.70 20.83 7.04
C GLY A 41 6.89 20.01 8.32
N TYR A 42 7.80 20.44 9.20
CA TYR A 42 8.22 19.73 10.42
C TYR A 42 8.12 20.61 11.67
N ARG A 43 7.29 21.67 11.62
CA ARG A 43 7.26 22.77 12.59
C ARG A 43 7.10 22.35 14.06
N CYS A 44 6.43 21.22 14.32
CA CYS A 44 6.20 20.68 15.67
C CYS A 44 7.35 19.80 16.19
N TRP A 45 8.30 19.45 15.32
CA TRP A 45 9.32 18.43 15.55
C TRP A 45 10.76 18.98 15.40
N HIS A 46 10.90 20.27 15.06
CA HIS A 46 12.19 20.93 14.92
C HIS A 46 12.74 21.35 16.29
N ARG A 47 13.96 20.91 16.61
CA ARG A 47 14.69 21.41 17.79
C ARG A 47 15.16 22.85 17.54
N PRO A 48 15.28 23.70 18.57
CA PRO A 48 15.82 25.05 18.40
C PRO A 48 17.20 25.00 17.72
N GLY A 49 17.37 25.65 16.57
CA GLY A 49 18.63 25.63 15.79
C GLY A 49 18.44 25.81 14.27
N PRO A 50 19.53 25.87 13.50
CA PRO A 50 19.48 25.91 12.03
C PRO A 50 18.79 24.66 11.47
N TRP A 51 18.02 24.82 10.40
CA TRP A 51 17.32 23.72 9.75
C TRP A 51 18.31 22.75 9.10
N THR A 52 18.31 21.50 9.56
CA THR A 52 19.04 20.40 8.94
C THR A 52 18.06 19.48 8.24
N TYR A 53 18.34 19.10 7.00
CA TYR A 53 17.51 18.15 6.27
C TYR A 53 17.43 16.82 7.04
N PRO A 54 16.23 16.30 7.36
CA PRO A 54 16.07 15.13 8.24
C PRO A 54 16.29 13.81 7.47
N THR A 55 17.49 13.59 6.96
CA THR A 55 17.85 12.45 6.10
C THR A 55 17.48 11.11 6.74
N ASP A 56 17.85 10.89 8.00
CA ASP A 56 17.66 9.59 8.68
C ASP A 56 16.18 9.22 8.82
N ALA A 57 15.33 10.21 9.12
CA ALA A 57 13.89 10.02 9.21
C ALA A 57 13.30 9.66 7.84
N ILE A 58 13.70 10.40 6.80
CA ILE A 58 13.22 10.14 5.42
C ILE A 58 13.63 8.75 4.95
N VAL A 59 14.89 8.36 5.16
CA VAL A 59 15.40 7.04 4.79
C VAL A 59 14.62 5.94 5.51
N THR A 60 14.38 6.11 6.81
CA THR A 60 13.59 5.15 7.60
C THR A 60 12.19 5.00 7.04
N TRP A 61 11.50 6.11 6.75
CA TRP A 61 10.14 6.08 6.22
C TRP A 61 10.04 5.49 4.82
N LEU A 62 10.93 5.88 3.91
CA LEU A 62 10.98 5.30 2.57
C LEU A 62 11.25 3.78 2.63
N SER A 63 12.08 3.33 3.58
CA SER A 63 12.36 1.90 3.77
C SER A 63 11.14 1.12 4.28
N ILE A 64 10.38 1.70 5.22
CA ILE A 64 9.13 1.09 5.71
C ILE A 64 8.11 0.99 4.57
N MET A 65 7.87 2.08 3.83
CA MET A 65 6.94 2.09 2.70
C MET A 65 7.34 1.09 1.61
N ALA A 66 8.64 0.99 1.29
CA ALA A 66 9.14 0.02 0.34
C ALA A 66 8.90 -1.42 0.81
N THR A 67 9.11 -1.70 2.09
CA THR A 67 8.87 -3.03 2.68
C THR A 67 7.39 -3.40 2.62
N GLU A 68 6.49 -2.47 2.95
CA GLU A 68 5.03 -2.67 2.86
C GLU A 68 4.58 -2.88 1.41
N ALA A 69 5.09 -2.07 0.46
CA ALA A 69 4.79 -2.21 -0.96
C ALA A 69 5.26 -3.58 -1.51
N LEU A 70 6.44 -4.04 -1.08
CA LEU A 70 6.95 -5.38 -1.42
C LEU A 70 6.05 -6.47 -0.83
N ALA A 71 5.65 -6.36 0.43
CA ALA A 71 4.75 -7.32 1.07
C ALA A 71 3.39 -7.40 0.36
N ILE A 72 2.78 -6.25 0.05
CA ILE A 72 1.54 -6.16 -0.73
C ILE A 72 1.73 -6.82 -2.10
N GLY A 73 2.83 -6.51 -2.79
CA GLY A 73 3.14 -7.08 -4.10
C GLY A 73 3.30 -8.60 -4.07
N LEU A 74 3.96 -9.13 -3.04
CA LEU A 74 4.11 -10.57 -2.83
C LEU A 74 2.76 -11.25 -2.58
N VAL A 75 1.90 -10.70 -1.72
CA VAL A 75 0.58 -11.27 -1.42
C VAL A 75 -0.36 -11.24 -2.63
N LEU A 76 -0.36 -10.13 -3.39
CA LEU A 76 -1.13 -10.04 -4.63
C LEU A 76 -0.62 -11.02 -5.71
N ARG A 77 0.69 -11.24 -5.78
CA ARG A 77 1.32 -12.19 -6.72
C ARG A 77 1.19 -13.66 -6.29
N TRP A 78 0.99 -13.94 -5.00
CA TRP A 78 0.99 -15.29 -4.43
C TRP A 78 0.00 -16.20 -5.17
N ARG A 79 0.34 -17.48 -5.39
CA ARG A 79 -0.61 -18.46 -5.92
C ARG A 79 -1.43 -19.11 -4.80
N THR A 80 -2.60 -18.56 -4.48
CA THR A 80 -3.53 -19.11 -3.48
C THR A 80 -4.92 -19.28 -4.08
N THR A 81 -5.75 -20.11 -3.45
CA THR A 81 -7.17 -20.32 -3.81
C THR A 81 -8.04 -19.09 -3.51
N MET A 82 -7.55 -18.14 -2.71
CA MET A 82 -8.24 -16.90 -2.41
C MET A 82 -8.30 -15.99 -3.64
N SER A 83 -9.49 -15.44 -3.90
CA SER A 83 -9.71 -14.47 -4.97
C SER A 83 -8.86 -13.22 -4.77
N LEU A 84 -8.47 -12.56 -5.87
CA LEU A 84 -7.66 -11.36 -5.80
C LEU A 84 -8.39 -10.21 -5.07
N VAL A 85 -9.73 -10.16 -5.18
CA VAL A 85 -10.61 -9.26 -4.44
C VAL A 85 -10.48 -9.46 -2.93
N ASN A 86 -10.55 -10.70 -2.45
CA ASN A 86 -10.45 -10.98 -1.02
C ASN A 86 -9.08 -10.60 -0.48
N ARG A 87 -8.02 -10.87 -1.25
CA ARG A 87 -6.66 -10.50 -0.85
C ARG A 87 -6.47 -8.99 -0.79
N SER A 88 -6.98 -8.25 -1.77
CA SER A 88 -6.88 -6.78 -1.75
C SER A 88 -7.69 -6.19 -0.58
N LEU A 89 -8.87 -6.74 -0.28
CA LEU A 89 -9.66 -6.32 0.89
C LEU A 89 -8.95 -6.63 2.21
N ILE A 90 -8.41 -7.84 2.38
CA ILE A 90 -7.66 -8.21 3.59
C ILE A 90 -6.44 -7.31 3.77
N LEU A 91 -5.66 -7.09 2.70
CA LEU A 91 -4.52 -6.17 2.74
C LEU A 91 -4.97 -4.74 3.09
N GLY A 92 -6.09 -4.26 2.52
CA GLY A 92 -6.64 -2.94 2.85
C GLY A 92 -7.03 -2.84 4.33
N VAL A 93 -7.69 -3.86 4.87
CA VAL A 93 -8.03 -3.92 6.31
C VAL A 93 -6.78 -3.99 7.19
N VAL A 94 -5.78 -4.79 6.81
CA VAL A 94 -4.52 -4.89 7.56
C VAL A 94 -3.79 -3.55 7.58
N MET A 95 -3.71 -2.85 6.44
CA MET A 95 -3.12 -1.51 6.36
C MET A 95 -3.90 -0.51 7.21
N PHE A 96 -5.24 -0.55 7.17
CA PHE A 96 -6.09 0.31 7.99
C PHE A 96 -5.94 0.04 9.49
N LEU A 97 -5.90 -1.22 9.92
CA LEU A 97 -5.66 -1.57 11.31
C LEU A 97 -4.23 -1.22 11.75
N GLY A 98 -3.25 -1.38 10.85
CA GLY A 98 -1.89 -0.92 11.04
C GLY A 98 -1.83 0.57 11.38
N LEU A 99 -2.60 1.40 10.65
CA LEU A 99 -2.73 2.83 10.94
C LEU A 99 -3.24 3.08 12.36
N TYR A 100 -4.30 2.37 12.81
CA TYR A 100 -4.87 2.55 14.15
C TYR A 100 -3.94 2.09 15.28
N ILE A 101 -3.11 1.07 15.04
CA ILE A 101 -2.13 0.57 16.03
C ILE A 101 -0.91 1.51 16.09
N LEU A 102 -0.45 1.98 14.94
CA LEU A 102 0.73 2.85 14.85
C LEU A 102 0.42 4.31 15.22
N ALA A 103 -0.81 4.78 15.04
CA ALA A 103 -1.24 6.12 15.42
C ALA A 103 -0.93 6.47 16.90
N PRO A 104 -1.30 5.67 17.92
CA PRO A 104 -0.94 5.97 19.31
C PRO A 104 0.56 5.81 19.60
N MET A 105 1.24 4.86 18.94
CA MET A 105 2.70 4.73 19.06
C MET A 105 3.43 5.95 18.50
N SER A 106 2.84 6.57 17.47
CA SER A 106 3.39 7.75 16.82
C SER A 106 3.28 9.04 17.61
N MET A 107 2.29 9.14 18.49
CA MET A 107 2.13 10.32 19.35
C MET A 107 3.32 10.50 20.31
N ASN A 108 4.07 9.43 20.55
CA ASN A 108 5.28 9.43 21.38
C ASN A 108 6.58 9.35 20.56
N ALA A 109 6.51 9.21 19.24
CA ALA A 109 7.67 9.17 18.36
C ALA A 109 8.13 10.59 18.04
N GLY A 110 9.43 10.89 18.19
CA GLY A 110 10.00 12.23 17.96
C GLY A 110 10.03 12.70 16.50
N THR A 111 9.38 11.99 15.58
CA THR A 111 9.37 12.25 14.14
C THR A 111 7.93 12.17 13.61
N PRO A 112 7.54 13.00 12.63
CA PRO A 112 6.18 13.02 12.14
C PRO A 112 5.82 11.66 11.51
N VAL A 113 4.69 11.12 11.98
CA VAL A 113 4.02 9.92 11.43
C VAL A 113 2.88 10.30 10.49
N ALA A 114 2.68 11.60 10.26
CA ALA A 114 1.68 12.09 9.32
C ALA A 114 1.90 11.52 7.91
N GLU A 115 3.16 11.42 7.47
CA GLU A 115 3.55 10.89 6.16
C GLU A 115 3.26 9.40 6.03
N GLN A 116 3.55 8.60 7.07
CA GLN A 116 3.18 7.19 7.10
C GLN A 116 1.66 7.02 7.15
N GLY A 117 0.96 7.88 7.87
CA GLY A 117 -0.50 7.89 7.90
C GLY A 117 -1.11 8.15 6.52
N ILE A 118 -0.58 9.15 5.79
CA ILE A 118 -0.98 9.44 4.40
C ILE A 118 -0.73 8.23 3.50
N TRP A 119 0.44 7.59 3.61
CA TRP A 119 0.74 6.37 2.87
C TRP A 119 -0.24 5.24 3.17
N MET A 120 -0.48 4.93 4.44
CA MET A 120 -1.39 3.85 4.83
C MET A 120 -2.81 4.11 4.35
N VAL A 121 -3.31 5.35 4.46
CA VAL A 121 -4.63 5.73 3.95
C VAL A 121 -4.69 5.60 2.42
N ALA A 122 -3.68 6.10 1.70
CA ALA A 122 -3.65 6.03 0.24
C ALA A 122 -3.54 4.58 -0.27
N ALA A 123 -2.68 3.76 0.33
CA ALA A 123 -2.52 2.36 0.00
C ALA A 123 -3.80 1.57 0.29
N THR A 124 -4.44 1.82 1.44
CA THR A 124 -5.75 1.25 1.80
C THR A 124 -6.80 1.62 0.77
N ALA A 125 -6.98 2.90 0.48
CA ALA A 125 -7.97 3.39 -0.46
C ALA A 125 -7.77 2.77 -1.86
N TRP A 126 -6.53 2.68 -2.32
CA TRP A 126 -6.21 2.02 -3.58
C TRP A 126 -6.60 0.54 -3.60
N LEU A 127 -6.27 -0.20 -2.54
CA LEU A 127 -6.61 -1.62 -2.44
C LEU A 127 -8.12 -1.85 -2.45
N PHE A 128 -8.90 -0.95 -1.82
CA PHE A 128 -10.37 -0.98 -1.89
C PHE A 128 -10.89 -0.66 -3.29
N VAL A 129 -10.43 0.42 -3.92
CA VAL A 129 -10.83 0.78 -5.29
C VAL A 129 -10.49 -0.34 -6.28
N PHE A 130 -9.30 -0.93 -6.13
CA PHE A 130 -8.87 -2.07 -6.93
C PHE A 130 -9.76 -3.30 -6.71
N ALA A 131 -10.14 -3.59 -5.47
CA ALA A 131 -11.09 -4.67 -5.14
C ALA A 131 -12.46 -4.46 -5.81
N ILE A 132 -12.97 -3.22 -5.78
CA ILE A 132 -14.25 -2.84 -6.41
C ILE A 132 -14.14 -3.01 -7.93
N ALA A 133 -13.09 -2.49 -8.56
CA ALA A 133 -12.87 -2.60 -10.00
C ALA A 133 -12.82 -4.07 -10.46
N LEU A 134 -12.10 -4.93 -9.74
CA LEU A 134 -12.05 -6.36 -10.02
C LEU A 134 -13.41 -7.04 -9.84
N THR A 135 -14.19 -6.63 -8.84
CA THR A 135 -15.55 -7.14 -8.63
C THR A 135 -16.44 -6.81 -9.82
N ILE A 136 -16.39 -5.57 -10.31
CA ILE A 136 -17.14 -5.13 -11.51
C ILE A 136 -16.72 -5.95 -12.74
N VAL A 137 -15.41 -6.11 -12.97
CA VAL A 137 -14.89 -6.89 -14.11
C VAL A 137 -15.39 -8.34 -14.05
N ASN A 138 -15.35 -8.97 -12.86
CA ASN A 138 -15.83 -10.33 -12.67
C ASN A 138 -17.34 -10.46 -12.93
N LEU A 139 -18.14 -9.47 -12.51
CA LEU A 139 -19.59 -9.44 -12.78
C LEU A 139 -19.89 -9.30 -14.27
N VAL A 140 -19.19 -8.41 -14.99
CA VAL A 140 -19.36 -8.23 -16.43
C VAL A 140 -18.99 -9.50 -17.19
N GLN A 141 -17.89 -10.17 -16.83
CA GLN A 141 -17.48 -11.43 -17.47
C GLN A 141 -18.50 -12.54 -17.25
N ARG A 142 -19.05 -12.66 -16.03
CA ARG A 142 -20.13 -13.62 -15.72
C ARG A 142 -21.40 -13.32 -16.51
N GLY A 143 -21.78 -12.04 -16.62
CA GLY A 143 -22.92 -11.60 -17.41
C GLY A 143 -22.77 -11.97 -18.90
N ARG A 144 -21.61 -11.68 -19.50
CA ARG A 144 -21.32 -12.04 -20.90
C ARG A 144 -21.37 -13.54 -21.17
N ARG A 145 -20.87 -14.36 -20.23
CA ARG A 145 -20.94 -15.83 -20.35
C ARG A 145 -22.36 -16.37 -20.28
N ARG A 146 -23.26 -15.71 -19.55
CA ARG A 146 -24.69 -16.11 -19.47
C ARG A 146 -25.50 -15.75 -20.71
N VAL A 147 -25.06 -14.75 -21.48
CA VAL A 147 -25.71 -14.33 -22.73
C VAL A 147 -25.23 -15.15 -23.94
N ALA A 148 -24.05 -15.76 -23.82
CA ALA A 148 -23.47 -16.60 -24.88
C ALA A 148 -23.89 -18.09 -24.81
N VAL A 149 -24.75 -18.45 -23.86
CA VAL A 149 -25.36 -19.79 -23.69
C VAL A 149 -26.85 -19.64 -23.94
#